data_AF-G4ZWE9-F1
#
_entry.id   AF-G4ZWE9-F1
#
_cell.length_a   1.000
_cell.length_b   1.000
_cell.length_c   1.000
_cell.angle_alpha   90.00
_cell.angle_beta   90.00
_cell.angle_gamma   90.00
#
_symmetry.space_group_name_H-M   'P 1'
#
loop_
_entity.id
_entity.type
_entity.pdbx_description
1 polymer ?
#
loop_
_entity_poly.entity_id
_entity_poly.type
_entity_poly.pdbx_seq_one_letter_code
_entity_poly.pdbx_strand_id
1 'polypeptide(L)'
;MAMRCAFLLPAVVLLGTFDVGSSALVSSEQGGMMKMTARNVKMTNRFLRYQAGTNGAESSALTKLVQRAAHLAAGTLKVDVHPMSAFKLLGLNMAGVKLDGNPSWLQWLKLTNAYMEKNPKSGFKVHSTYAFLYRQTSEAELPVLLQNLKEASGVGKLVSELRRFQFGVWEGKEFKPNQVAKSVFKIDDVSKLSKDDPRVRAIEDYAKYLVREEELKKLINYVERPQVWYYCCSLSRIKLRRTMLIKTQRSRVLYLHLIG
;
A
#
# COMPACT_ATOMS: atom_id res chain seq x y z
N MET A 1 26.45 -21.48 54.15
CA MET A 1 25.56 -21.22 55.31
C MET A 1 24.14 -21.12 54.75
N ALA A 2 23.34 -22.19 54.76
CA ALA A 2 22.40 -22.61 55.83
C ALA A 2 21.35 -21.51 56.11
N MET A 3 20.02 -21.69 56.13
CA MET A 3 19.07 -22.82 56.22
C MET A 3 17.68 -22.24 55.82
N ARG A 4 16.90 -22.86 54.93
CA ARG A 4 15.68 -23.68 55.21
C ARG A 4 14.71 -23.15 56.27
N CYS A 5 13.42 -23.04 55.91
CA CYS A 5 12.35 -23.74 56.64
C CYS A 5 11.05 -23.80 55.83
N ALA A 6 10.63 -25.04 55.55
CA ALA A 6 9.30 -25.43 55.10
C ALA A 6 8.42 -25.68 56.33
N PHE A 7 7.11 -25.47 56.22
CA PHE A 7 6.15 -26.12 57.12
C PHE A 7 4.94 -26.64 56.35
N LEU A 8 4.64 -27.90 56.66
CA LEU A 8 3.60 -28.76 56.14
C LEU A 8 2.29 -28.57 56.94
N LEU A 9 1.18 -28.88 56.25
CA LEU A 9 -0.17 -29.31 56.70
C LEU A 9 -0.21 -30.14 58.01
N PRO A 10 -1.37 -30.32 58.72
CA PRO A 10 -2.63 -30.80 58.14
C PRO A 10 -4.00 -30.51 58.83
N ALA A 11 -5.05 -30.81 58.05
CA ALA A 11 -6.38 -31.38 58.33
C ALA A 11 -7.05 -31.24 59.72
N VAL A 12 -8.31 -30.76 59.72
CA VAL A 12 -9.35 -31.18 60.68
C VAL A 12 -10.66 -31.44 59.94
N VAL A 13 -11.16 -32.66 60.15
CA VAL A 13 -12.46 -33.20 59.77
C VAL A 13 -13.48 -32.81 60.85
N LEU A 14 -14.67 -32.33 60.46
CA LEU A 14 -15.86 -32.45 61.31
C LEU A 14 -17.04 -32.93 60.47
N LEU A 15 -17.45 -34.16 60.78
CA LEU A 15 -18.73 -34.78 60.45
C LEU A 15 -19.81 -34.16 61.35
N GLY A 16 -20.95 -33.81 60.77
CA GLY A 16 -22.17 -33.40 61.47
C GLY A 16 -23.37 -33.81 60.62
N THR A 17 -24.18 -34.70 61.17
CA THR A 17 -25.23 -35.51 60.57
C THR A 17 -26.65 -34.97 60.85
N PHE A 18 -27.63 -35.43 60.04
CA PHE A 18 -29.11 -35.49 60.27
C PHE A 18 -29.92 -34.19 60.10
N ASP A 19 -31.15 -34.16 59.54
CA ASP A 19 -31.95 -35.10 58.72
C ASP A 19 -33.18 -34.37 58.12
N VAL A 20 -33.77 -34.98 57.08
CA VAL A 20 -35.13 -34.93 56.48
C VAL A 20 -35.96 -33.63 56.44
N GLY A 21 -36.46 -33.29 55.23
CA GLY A 21 -37.70 -32.50 55.09
C GLY A 21 -38.02 -31.91 53.70
N SER A 22 -38.20 -32.76 52.69
CA SER A 22 -39.01 -32.58 51.46
C SER A 22 -39.12 -31.24 50.71
N SER A 23 -38.77 -31.36 49.43
CA SER A 23 -39.45 -30.84 48.23
C SER A 23 -38.98 -29.54 47.56
N ALA A 24 -38.48 -29.78 46.34
CA ALA A 24 -38.70 -29.04 45.10
C ALA A 24 -37.61 -28.07 44.58
N LEU A 25 -37.16 -28.42 43.37
CA LEU A 25 -36.64 -27.59 42.26
C LEU A 25 -35.15 -27.17 42.26
N VAL A 26 -34.33 -28.02 41.61
CA VAL A 26 -33.63 -27.76 40.32
C VAL A 26 -33.35 -26.27 40.05
N SER A 27 -32.12 -25.78 39.90
CA SER A 27 -31.11 -26.22 38.93
C SER A 27 -29.74 -25.59 39.22
N SER A 28 -28.66 -26.37 39.08
CA SER A 28 -27.32 -25.84 38.84
C SER A 28 -26.79 -26.45 37.54
N GLU A 29 -26.46 -25.63 36.55
CA GLU A 29 -25.66 -26.08 35.41
C GLU A 29 -24.25 -25.47 35.53
N GLN A 30 -23.30 -26.31 35.94
CA GLN A 30 -21.88 -26.12 35.70
C GLN A 30 -21.57 -26.56 34.27
N GLY A 31 -20.78 -25.74 33.57
CA GLY A 31 -20.33 -25.99 32.21
C GLY A 31 -19.51 -27.28 32.09
N GLY A 32 -19.97 -28.17 31.22
CA GLY A 32 -19.22 -29.30 30.68
C GLY A 32 -19.16 -29.19 29.16
N MET A 33 -17.96 -29.24 28.59
CA MET A 33 -17.74 -29.23 27.14
C MET A 33 -18.37 -30.49 26.51
N MET A 34 -19.54 -30.32 25.90
CA MET A 34 -20.36 -31.40 25.35
C MET A 34 -19.64 -32.04 24.13
N LYS A 35 -19.27 -33.31 24.22
CA LYS A 35 -18.81 -34.09 23.06
C LYS A 35 -19.96 -34.20 22.06
N MET A 36 -19.84 -33.51 20.92
CA MET A 36 -20.83 -33.58 19.84
C MET A 36 -20.88 -34.99 19.25
N THR A 37 -21.99 -35.70 19.49
CA THR A 37 -22.30 -36.94 18.78
C THR A 37 -22.95 -36.62 17.43
N ALA A 38 -22.90 -37.55 16.46
CA ALA A 38 -23.47 -37.36 15.13
C ALA A 38 -24.97 -36.97 15.13
N ARG A 39 -25.72 -37.36 16.17
CA ARG A 39 -27.11 -36.93 16.39
C ARG A 39 -27.22 -35.43 16.69
N ASN A 40 -26.29 -34.87 17.45
CA ASN A 40 -26.27 -33.45 17.78
C ASN A 40 -25.96 -32.62 16.52
N VAL A 41 -25.00 -33.06 15.69
CA VAL A 41 -24.70 -32.42 14.39
C VAL A 41 -25.93 -32.42 13.46
N LYS A 42 -26.72 -33.51 13.45
CA LYS A 42 -27.96 -33.60 12.68
C LYS A 42 -29.04 -32.64 13.20
N MET A 43 -29.12 -32.44 14.52
CA MET A 43 -30.06 -31.50 15.14
C MET A 43 -29.63 -30.03 14.90
N THR A 44 -28.34 -29.71 14.99
CA THR A 44 -27.79 -28.38 14.65
C THR A 44 -28.02 -28.03 13.18
N ASN A 45 -27.78 -28.98 12.26
CA ASN A 45 -28.07 -28.79 10.83
C ASN A 45 -29.57 -28.62 10.55
N ARG A 46 -30.44 -29.23 11.35
CA ARG A 46 -31.90 -29.04 11.22
C ARG A 46 -32.34 -27.66 11.71
N PHE A 47 -31.72 -27.16 12.79
CA PHE A 47 -31.96 -25.82 13.33
C PHE A 47 -31.53 -24.72 12.36
N LEU A 48 -30.35 -24.88 11.72
CA LEU A 48 -29.87 -23.96 10.67
C LEU A 48 -30.80 -23.90 9.45
N ARG A 49 -31.43 -25.02 9.06
CA ARG A 49 -32.41 -25.06 7.96
C ARG A 49 -33.71 -24.34 8.30
N TYR A 50 -34.13 -24.36 9.56
CA TYR A 50 -35.34 -23.67 10.00
C TYR A 50 -35.16 -22.14 9.98
N GLN A 51 -34.01 -21.64 10.43
CA GLN A 51 -33.69 -20.20 10.36
C GLN A 51 -33.45 -19.68 8.92
N ALA A 52 -33.01 -20.55 8.00
CA ALA A 52 -32.83 -20.17 6.60
C ALA A 52 -34.16 -19.88 5.87
N GLY A 53 -35.29 -20.39 6.39
CA GLY A 53 -36.62 -20.24 5.78
C GLY A 53 -37.32 -18.92 6.10
N THR A 54 -36.93 -18.20 7.16
CA THR A 54 -37.71 -17.05 7.63
C THR A 54 -37.11 -15.69 7.28
N ASN A 55 -35.80 -15.60 7.01
CA ASN A 55 -35.11 -14.30 6.96
C ASN A 55 -34.22 -14.18 5.70
N GLY A 56 -34.81 -13.99 4.50
CA GLY A 56 -34.03 -13.88 3.25
C GLY A 56 -32.98 -12.75 3.25
N ALA A 57 -33.23 -11.67 3.98
CA ALA A 57 -32.29 -10.55 4.14
C ALA A 57 -31.16 -10.86 5.14
N GLU A 58 -31.48 -11.50 6.27
CA GLU A 58 -30.49 -11.86 7.29
C GLU A 58 -29.64 -13.05 6.87
N SER A 59 -30.21 -14.01 6.14
CA SER A 59 -29.49 -15.13 5.52
C SER A 59 -28.48 -14.62 4.48
N SER A 60 -28.82 -13.59 3.69
CA SER A 60 -27.87 -12.92 2.78
C SER A 60 -26.75 -12.21 3.52
N ALA A 61 -27.07 -11.51 4.61
CA ALA A 61 -26.08 -10.81 5.45
C ALA A 61 -25.14 -11.79 6.16
N LEU A 62 -25.67 -12.85 6.76
CA LEU A 62 -24.92 -13.91 7.41
C LEU A 62 -24.06 -14.69 6.40
N THR A 63 -24.58 -14.98 5.21
CA THR A 63 -23.80 -15.63 4.14
C THR A 63 -22.64 -14.74 3.69
N LYS A 64 -22.86 -13.43 3.53
CA LYS A 64 -21.79 -12.46 3.23
C LYS A 64 -20.77 -12.37 4.36
N LEU A 65 -21.18 -12.45 5.62
CA LEU A 65 -20.28 -12.46 6.78
C LEU A 65 -19.48 -13.75 6.87
N VAL A 66 -20.08 -14.90 6.61
CA VAL A 66 -19.41 -16.20 6.55
C VAL A 66 -18.40 -16.24 5.40
N GLN A 67 -18.75 -15.68 4.24
CA GLN A 67 -17.85 -15.61 3.09
C GLN A 67 -16.70 -14.62 3.33
N ARG A 68 -16.95 -13.49 3.98
CA ARG A 68 -15.91 -12.57 4.48
C ARG A 68 -15.00 -13.27 5.49
N ALA A 69 -15.57 -13.96 6.48
CA ALA A 69 -14.83 -14.70 7.50
C ALA A 69 -13.98 -15.83 6.89
N ALA A 70 -14.47 -16.52 5.85
CA ALA A 70 -13.71 -17.52 5.11
C ALA A 70 -12.55 -16.92 4.30
N HIS A 71 -12.74 -15.75 3.66
CA HIS A 71 -11.67 -15.03 2.97
C HIS A 71 -10.60 -14.47 3.92
N LEU A 72 -11.02 -14.00 5.10
CA LEU A 72 -10.14 -13.54 6.17
C LEU A 72 -9.37 -14.71 6.81
N ALA A 73 -10.04 -15.84 7.09
CA ALA A 73 -9.45 -17.04 7.69
C ALA A 73 -8.49 -17.79 6.76
N ALA A 74 -8.68 -17.71 5.44
CA ALA A 74 -7.81 -18.37 4.45
C ALA A 74 -6.51 -17.59 4.13
N GLY A 75 -6.28 -16.42 4.73
CA GLY A 75 -5.02 -15.66 4.61
C GLY A 75 -4.69 -15.11 3.21
N THR A 76 -5.46 -15.43 2.18
CA THR A 76 -5.14 -15.03 0.80
C THR A 76 -6.41 -14.88 -0.02
N LEU A 77 -6.89 -13.63 -0.17
CA LEU A 77 -7.77 -13.30 -1.28
C LEU A 77 -7.08 -13.71 -2.58
N LYS A 78 -7.81 -14.37 -3.48
CA LYS A 78 -7.27 -14.78 -4.78
C LYS A 78 -6.85 -13.52 -5.54
N VAL A 79 -5.67 -13.58 -6.19
CA VAL A 79 -5.12 -12.48 -7.01
C VAL A 79 -6.09 -12.04 -8.11
N ASP A 80 -7.04 -12.86 -8.52
CA ASP A 80 -8.05 -12.54 -9.55
C ASP A 80 -9.20 -11.65 -9.05
N VAL A 81 -9.31 -11.44 -7.73
CA VAL A 81 -10.31 -10.53 -7.17
C VAL A 81 -9.90 -9.09 -7.47
N HIS A 82 -10.77 -8.34 -8.15
CA HIS A 82 -10.53 -6.94 -8.46
C HIS A 82 -10.21 -6.13 -7.18
N PRO A 83 -9.18 -5.27 -7.14
CA PRO A 83 -8.75 -4.58 -5.92
C PRO A 83 -9.84 -3.80 -5.20
N MET A 84 -10.74 -3.13 -5.95
CA MET A 84 -11.89 -2.42 -5.36
C MET A 84 -12.83 -3.36 -4.59
N SER A 85 -13.05 -4.57 -5.09
CA SER A 85 -13.86 -5.60 -4.42
C SER A 85 -13.12 -6.18 -3.23
N ALA A 86 -11.81 -6.44 -3.37
CA ALA A 86 -10.95 -6.89 -2.28
C ALA A 86 -10.96 -5.91 -1.11
N PHE A 87 -10.92 -4.59 -1.37
CA PHE A 87 -10.98 -3.56 -0.32
C PHE A 87 -12.24 -3.68 0.54
N LYS A 88 -13.39 -3.92 -0.11
CA LYS A 88 -14.68 -4.13 0.57
C LYS A 88 -14.75 -5.47 1.30
N LEU A 89 -14.19 -6.52 0.72
CA LEU A 89 -14.15 -7.86 1.33
C LEU A 89 -13.30 -7.87 2.60
N LEU A 90 -12.22 -7.08 2.63
CA LEU A 90 -11.37 -6.87 3.80
C LEU A 90 -11.97 -5.93 4.85
N GLY A 91 -13.17 -5.40 4.61
CA GLY A 91 -13.83 -4.47 5.53
C GLY A 91 -13.15 -3.11 5.67
N LEU A 92 -12.22 -2.77 4.77
CA LEU A 92 -11.47 -1.51 4.84
C LEU A 92 -12.32 -0.27 4.52
N ASN A 93 -13.52 -0.47 3.99
CA ASN A 93 -14.49 0.59 3.68
C ASN A 93 -15.52 0.82 4.80
N MET A 94 -15.41 0.12 5.93
CA MET A 94 -16.34 0.30 7.05
C MET A 94 -16.03 1.61 7.80
N ALA A 95 -17.07 2.30 8.24
CA ALA A 95 -16.92 3.54 9.00
C ALA A 95 -16.11 3.30 10.28
N GLY A 96 -15.15 4.18 10.56
CA GLY A 96 -14.27 4.10 11.74
C GLY A 96 -13.08 3.15 11.60
N VAL A 97 -12.96 2.39 10.50
CA VAL A 97 -11.78 1.57 10.25
C VAL A 97 -10.60 2.47 9.88
N LYS A 98 -9.54 2.41 10.69
CA LYS A 98 -8.27 3.07 10.39
C LYS A 98 -7.43 2.17 9.48
N LEU A 99 -6.82 2.77 8.47
CA LEU A 99 -5.89 2.06 7.56
C LEU A 99 -4.48 1.96 8.15
N ASP A 100 -4.07 2.95 8.95
CA ASP A 100 -2.74 2.93 9.57
C ASP A 100 -2.64 1.80 10.60
N GLY A 101 -1.53 1.07 10.57
CA GLY A 101 -1.31 -0.12 11.40
C GLY A 101 -2.24 -1.31 11.12
N ASN A 102 -3.13 -1.22 10.13
CA ASN A 102 -4.08 -2.28 9.83
C ASN A 102 -3.45 -3.38 8.96
N PRO A 103 -3.36 -4.64 9.42
CA PRO A 103 -2.75 -5.72 8.64
C PRO A 103 -3.53 -6.01 7.34
N SER A 104 -4.85 -5.83 7.33
CA SER A 104 -5.68 -5.99 6.15
C SER A 104 -5.37 -4.92 5.08
N TRP A 105 -4.95 -3.73 5.50
CA TRP A 105 -4.50 -2.69 4.56
C TRP A 105 -3.24 -3.14 3.81
N LEU A 106 -2.25 -3.67 4.52
CA LEU A 106 -1.06 -4.23 3.89
C LEU A 106 -1.38 -5.42 2.98
N GLN A 107 -2.32 -6.29 3.40
CA GLN A 107 -2.78 -7.40 2.57
C GLN A 107 -3.43 -6.91 1.28
N TRP A 108 -4.23 -5.85 1.35
CA TRP A 108 -4.83 -5.23 0.18
C TRP A 108 -3.79 -4.68 -0.80
N LEU A 109 -2.74 -4.02 -0.30
CA LEU A 109 -1.66 -3.50 -1.14
C LEU A 109 -0.91 -4.64 -1.86
N LYS A 110 -0.62 -5.74 -1.15
CA LYS A 110 0.03 -6.92 -1.74
C LYS A 110 -0.82 -7.53 -2.85
N LEU A 111 -2.12 -7.72 -2.58
CA LEU A 111 -3.06 -8.20 -3.58
C LEU A 111 -3.14 -7.25 -4.77
N THR A 112 -3.22 -5.94 -4.53
CA THR A 112 -3.32 -4.94 -5.59
C THR A 112 -2.08 -4.96 -6.48
N ASN A 113 -0.88 -5.06 -5.89
CA ASN A 113 0.36 -5.21 -6.64
C ASN A 113 0.33 -6.45 -7.54
N ALA A 114 0.00 -7.61 -6.96
CA ALA A 114 -0.09 -8.88 -7.70
C ALA A 114 -1.18 -8.84 -8.79
N TYR A 115 -2.32 -8.20 -8.53
CA TYR A 115 -3.40 -8.03 -9.51
C TYR A 115 -2.93 -7.24 -10.72
N MET A 116 -2.20 -6.13 -10.50
CA MET A 116 -1.70 -5.26 -11.58
C MET A 116 -0.65 -5.96 -12.46
N GLU A 117 0.19 -6.80 -11.84
CA GLU A 117 1.20 -7.62 -12.52
C GLU A 117 0.54 -8.74 -13.33
N LYS A 118 -0.43 -9.46 -12.76
CA LYS A 118 -1.14 -10.56 -13.44
C LYS A 118 -2.07 -10.07 -14.55
N ASN A 119 -2.65 -8.88 -14.39
CA ASN A 119 -3.64 -8.33 -15.31
C ASN A 119 -3.12 -7.04 -15.97
N PRO A 120 -2.11 -7.13 -16.87
CA PRO A 120 -1.51 -5.94 -17.46
C PRO A 120 -2.51 -5.10 -18.26
N LYS A 121 -3.56 -5.73 -18.80
CA LYS A 121 -4.62 -5.13 -19.63
C LYS A 121 -5.83 -4.59 -18.85
N SER A 122 -5.90 -4.76 -17.52
CA SER A 122 -7.09 -4.41 -16.73
C SER A 122 -7.39 -2.91 -16.60
N GLY A 123 -6.48 -2.04 -17.07
CA GLY A 123 -6.55 -0.58 -16.88
C GLY A 123 -6.32 -0.14 -15.42
N PHE A 124 -6.57 -1.00 -14.44
CA PHE A 124 -6.32 -0.76 -13.02
C PHE A 124 -4.81 -0.75 -12.76
N LYS A 125 -4.24 0.44 -12.59
CA LYS A 125 -2.80 0.67 -12.41
C LYS A 125 -2.54 1.58 -11.20
N VAL A 126 -1.31 2.06 -11.06
CA VAL A 126 -0.90 3.00 -10.00
C VAL A 126 -1.84 4.20 -9.89
N HIS A 127 -2.16 4.86 -11.01
CA HIS A 127 -3.05 6.04 -11.00
C HIS A 127 -4.47 5.68 -10.51
N SER A 128 -5.03 4.55 -10.94
CA SER A 128 -6.37 4.09 -10.52
C SER A 128 -6.36 3.68 -9.05
N THR A 129 -5.27 3.05 -8.60
CA THR A 129 -5.05 2.69 -7.20
C THR A 129 -4.99 3.94 -6.33
N TYR A 130 -4.20 4.94 -6.71
CA TYR A 130 -4.12 6.21 -5.99
C TYR A 130 -5.48 6.93 -5.96
N ALA A 131 -6.14 7.06 -7.12
CA ALA A 131 -7.45 7.70 -7.21
C ALA A 131 -8.51 6.98 -6.37
N PHE A 132 -8.46 5.65 -6.30
CA PHE A 132 -9.33 4.87 -5.44
C PHE A 132 -9.08 5.20 -3.96
N LEU A 133 -7.82 5.16 -3.50
CA LEU A 133 -7.44 5.46 -2.12
C LEU A 133 -7.79 6.89 -1.73
N TYR A 134 -7.51 7.85 -2.61
CA TYR A 134 -7.84 9.26 -2.41
C TYR A 134 -9.34 9.51 -2.18
N ARG A 135 -10.22 8.63 -2.69
CA ARG A 135 -11.67 8.68 -2.40
C ARG A 135 -12.07 8.02 -1.08
N GLN A 136 -11.22 7.14 -0.54
CA GLN A 136 -11.45 6.46 0.73
C GLN A 136 -10.85 7.22 1.93
N THR A 137 -9.91 8.12 1.68
CA THR A 137 -9.15 8.86 2.71
C THR A 137 -9.21 10.36 2.46
N SER A 138 -8.87 11.17 3.45
CA SER A 138 -8.73 12.62 3.22
C SER A 138 -7.43 12.97 2.47
N GLU A 139 -7.36 14.19 1.91
CA GLU A 139 -6.16 14.72 1.22
C GLU A 139 -4.92 14.74 2.13
N ALA A 140 -5.12 14.93 3.45
CA ALA A 140 -4.05 14.94 4.44
C ALA A 140 -3.64 13.53 4.92
N GLU A 141 -4.56 12.57 4.86
CA GLU A 141 -4.37 11.23 5.43
C GLU A 141 -3.61 10.28 4.48
N LEU A 142 -3.93 10.30 3.18
CA LEU A 142 -3.26 9.42 2.21
C LEU A 142 -1.73 9.59 2.20
N PRO A 143 -1.17 10.82 2.18
CA PRO A 143 0.27 11.02 2.26
C PRO A 143 0.90 10.38 3.49
N VAL A 144 0.25 10.49 4.64
CA VAL A 144 0.72 9.95 5.92
C VAL A 144 0.69 8.43 5.89
N LEU A 145 -0.39 7.84 5.40
CA LEU A 145 -0.51 6.38 5.24
C LEU A 145 0.60 5.81 4.34
N LEU A 146 0.87 6.47 3.22
CA LEU A 146 1.93 6.06 2.32
C LEU A 146 3.32 6.24 2.95
N GLN A 147 3.52 7.27 3.78
CA GLN A 147 4.80 7.51 4.46
C GLN A 147 5.05 6.56 5.62
N ASN A 148 4.01 6.10 6.32
CA ASN A 148 4.12 5.16 7.42
C ASN A 148 4.38 3.71 6.97
N LEU A 149 4.17 3.40 5.68
CA LEU A 149 4.44 2.08 5.15
C LEU A 149 5.95 1.80 5.14
N LYS A 150 6.34 0.77 5.86
CA LYS A 150 7.73 0.31 5.93
C LYS A 150 8.18 -0.23 4.57
N GLU A 151 9.41 0.08 4.19
CA GLU A 151 10.02 -0.41 2.94
C GLU A 151 10.09 -1.95 2.89
N ALA A 152 10.31 -2.60 4.04
CA ALA A 152 10.37 -4.06 4.19
C ALA A 152 9.00 -4.79 4.04
N SER A 153 7.93 -4.07 3.70
CA SER A 153 6.57 -4.63 3.62
C SER A 153 6.30 -5.49 2.38
N GLY A 154 7.26 -5.62 1.46
CA GLY A 154 7.11 -6.35 0.19
C GLY A 154 6.30 -5.63 -0.88
N VAL A 155 5.82 -4.41 -0.58
CA VAL A 155 5.08 -3.54 -1.51
C VAL A 155 5.81 -2.21 -1.75
N GLY A 156 7.11 -2.14 -1.43
CA GLY A 156 7.90 -0.90 -1.48
C GLY A 156 7.89 -0.24 -2.86
N LYS A 157 7.95 -1.02 -3.95
CA LYS A 157 7.87 -0.49 -5.32
C LYS A 157 6.53 0.22 -5.57
N LEU A 158 5.42 -0.45 -5.29
CA LEU A 158 4.09 0.13 -5.44
C LEU A 158 3.93 1.39 -4.57
N VAL A 159 4.35 1.36 -3.31
CA VAL A 159 4.27 2.52 -2.42
C VAL A 159 5.09 3.69 -2.96
N SER A 160 6.27 3.41 -3.52
CA SER A 160 7.12 4.45 -4.12
C SER A 160 6.49 5.05 -5.38
N GLU A 161 5.85 4.23 -6.21
CA GLU A 161 5.09 4.69 -7.37
C GLU A 161 3.85 5.51 -6.96
N LEU A 162 3.14 5.12 -5.90
CA LEU A 162 2.02 5.87 -5.35
C LEU A 162 2.46 7.22 -4.76
N ARG A 163 3.57 7.26 -4.02
CA ARG A 163 4.16 8.52 -3.52
C ARG A 163 4.60 9.44 -4.65
N ARG A 164 5.24 8.89 -5.69
CA ARG A 164 5.62 9.68 -6.87
C ARG A 164 4.38 10.23 -7.59
N PHE A 165 3.33 9.43 -7.72
CA PHE A 165 2.06 9.89 -8.29
C PHE A 165 1.45 11.01 -7.46
N GLN A 166 1.44 10.90 -6.13
CA GLN A 166 1.02 11.96 -5.21
C GLN A 166 1.80 13.26 -5.42
N PHE A 167 3.13 13.17 -5.58
CA PHE A 167 3.96 14.34 -5.85
C PHE A 167 3.60 15.00 -7.18
N GLY A 168 3.32 14.22 -8.22
CA GLY A 168 2.80 14.75 -9.49
C GLY A 168 1.45 15.45 -9.33
N VAL A 169 0.58 14.99 -8.43
CA VAL A 169 -0.69 15.68 -8.11
C VAL A 169 -0.43 17.02 -7.42
N TRP A 170 0.53 17.09 -6.49
CA TRP A 170 0.90 18.35 -5.84
C TRP A 170 1.58 19.32 -6.82
N GLU A 171 2.47 18.82 -7.68
CA GLU A 171 3.13 19.60 -8.73
C GLU A 171 2.10 20.15 -9.72
N GLY A 172 1.12 19.35 -10.13
CA GLY A 172 0.03 19.79 -11.02
C GLY A 172 -0.91 20.84 -10.39
N LYS A 173 -0.95 20.94 -9.05
CA LYS A 173 -1.61 22.04 -8.32
C LYS A 173 -0.70 23.24 -8.07
N GLU A 174 0.53 23.22 -8.60
CA GLU A 174 1.58 24.22 -8.39
C GLU A 174 1.95 24.39 -6.91
N PHE A 175 1.73 23.35 -6.09
CA PHE A 175 2.06 23.41 -4.68
C PHE A 175 3.57 23.29 -4.49
N LYS A 176 4.16 24.33 -3.89
CA LYS A 176 5.50 24.27 -3.29
C LYS A 176 5.47 23.52 -1.95
N PRO A 177 6.60 23.03 -1.40
CA PRO A 177 6.62 22.30 -0.14
C PRO A 177 5.91 23.02 1.03
N ASN A 178 6.06 24.35 1.13
CA ASN A 178 5.34 25.16 2.13
C ASN A 178 3.82 25.26 1.86
N GLN A 179 3.39 25.26 0.60
CA GLN A 179 1.98 25.19 0.23
C GLN A 179 1.40 23.81 0.56
N VAL A 180 2.14 22.72 0.40
CA VAL A 180 1.70 21.39 0.86
C VAL A 180 1.52 21.40 2.38
N ALA A 181 2.50 21.92 3.14
CA ALA A 181 2.39 22.04 4.60
C ALA A 181 1.11 22.78 5.01
N LYS A 182 0.85 23.95 4.42
CA LYS A 182 -0.29 24.80 4.77
C LYS A 182 -1.62 24.28 4.24
N SER A 183 -1.70 23.93 2.96
CA SER A 183 -2.95 23.61 2.26
C SER A 183 -3.40 22.17 2.50
N VAL A 184 -2.46 21.21 2.53
CA VAL A 184 -2.78 19.79 2.72
C VAL A 184 -2.79 19.46 4.21
N PHE A 185 -1.70 19.73 4.92
CA PHE A 185 -1.54 19.28 6.31
C PHE A 185 -2.01 20.28 7.38
N LYS A 186 -2.40 21.49 6.97
CA LYS A 186 -2.80 22.58 7.88
C LYS A 186 -1.71 22.90 8.93
N ILE A 187 -0.46 22.88 8.49
CA ILE A 187 0.72 23.20 9.29
C ILE A 187 1.19 24.61 8.90
N ASP A 188 1.20 25.54 9.86
CA ASP A 188 1.69 26.90 9.64
C ASP A 188 3.22 26.99 9.72
N ASP A 189 3.83 26.24 10.63
CA ASP A 189 5.28 26.26 10.88
C ASP A 189 5.83 24.85 11.03
N VAL A 190 6.49 24.37 9.98
CA VAL A 190 7.09 23.03 9.91
C VAL A 190 8.27 22.88 10.88
N SER A 191 8.94 23.99 11.25
CA SER A 191 10.12 23.96 12.13
C SER A 191 9.80 23.55 13.57
N LYS A 192 8.52 23.69 13.98
CA LYS A 192 8.03 23.30 15.29
C LYS A 192 7.71 21.80 15.41
N LEU A 193 7.72 21.07 14.30
CA LEU A 193 7.41 19.65 14.26
C LEU A 193 8.69 18.81 14.27
N SER A 194 8.60 17.60 14.83
CA SER A 194 9.69 16.63 14.76
C SER A 194 9.98 16.25 13.31
N LYS A 195 11.26 16.04 12.98
CA LYS A 195 11.69 15.50 11.68
C LYS A 195 11.13 14.10 11.41
N ASP A 196 10.79 13.35 12.45
CA ASP A 196 10.21 12.01 12.33
C ASP A 196 8.70 12.05 12.05
N ASP A 197 8.05 13.21 12.15
CA ASP A 197 6.64 13.35 11.82
C ASP A 197 6.40 12.95 10.36
N PRO A 198 5.48 12.00 10.08
CA PRO A 198 5.26 11.50 8.73
C PRO A 198 4.83 12.59 7.74
N ARG A 199 4.19 13.67 8.20
CA ARG A 199 3.84 14.82 7.36
C ARG A 199 5.09 15.59 6.96
N VAL A 200 6.00 15.83 7.91
CA VAL A 200 7.29 16.49 7.65
C VAL A 200 8.11 15.66 6.67
N ARG A 201 8.23 14.35 6.90
CA ARG A 201 8.93 13.43 5.98
C ARG A 201 8.33 13.45 4.57
N ALA A 202 7.00 13.46 4.45
CA ALA A 202 6.33 13.54 3.15
C ALA A 202 6.64 14.87 2.41
N ILE A 203 6.68 16.00 3.13
CA ILE A 203 7.03 17.32 2.57
C ILE A 203 8.51 17.34 2.13
N GLU A 204 9.41 16.81 2.94
CA GLU A 204 10.83 16.72 2.61
C GLU A 204 11.08 15.83 1.38
N ASP A 205 10.43 14.68 1.31
CA ASP A 205 10.55 13.76 0.18
C ASP A 205 10.01 14.38 -1.11
N TYR A 206 8.96 15.21 -1.01
CA TYR A 206 8.46 16.01 -2.12
C TYR A 206 9.45 17.10 -2.55
N ALA A 207 10.07 17.81 -1.60
CA ALA A 207 11.11 18.79 -1.92
C ALA A 207 12.28 18.14 -2.66
N LYS A 208 12.73 16.96 -2.22
CA LYS A 208 13.76 16.16 -2.91
C LYS A 208 13.31 15.73 -4.31
N TYR A 209 12.03 15.38 -4.49
CA TYR A 209 11.47 15.05 -5.80
C TYR A 209 11.55 16.25 -6.76
N LEU A 210 11.13 17.44 -6.33
CA LEU A 210 11.18 18.65 -7.16
C LEU A 210 12.60 19.01 -7.59
N VAL A 211 13.57 18.96 -6.66
CA VAL A 211 14.98 19.21 -6.98
C VAL A 211 15.47 18.23 -8.04
N ARG A 212 15.17 16.93 -7.90
CA ARG A 212 15.57 15.92 -8.89
C ARG A 212 14.94 16.18 -10.26
N GLU A 213 13.66 16.52 -10.33
CA GLU A 213 12.99 16.80 -11.61
C GLU A 213 13.52 18.08 -12.26
N GLU A 214 13.86 19.11 -11.47
CA GLU A 214 14.51 20.32 -11.99
C GLU A 214 15.90 20.01 -12.58
N GLU A 215 16.72 19.22 -11.87
CA GLU A 215 18.03 18.79 -12.37
C GLU A 215 17.90 17.90 -13.63
N LEU A 216 16.92 17.00 -13.68
CA LEU A 216 16.63 16.20 -14.87
C LEU A 216 16.21 17.08 -16.06
N LYS A 217 15.38 18.10 -15.85
CA LYS A 217 15.00 19.07 -16.89
C LYS A 217 16.20 19.84 -17.43
N LYS A 218 17.14 20.25 -16.55
CA LYS A 218 18.40 20.89 -16.96
C LYS A 218 19.27 19.94 -17.80
N LEU A 219 19.38 18.68 -17.38
CA LEU A 219 20.14 17.66 -18.12
C LEU A 219 19.53 17.34 -19.48
N ILE A 220 18.20 17.19 -19.57
CA ILE A 220 17.49 16.99 -20.84
C ILE A 220 17.72 18.18 -21.76
N ASN A 221 17.56 19.42 -21.27
CA ASN A 221 17.86 20.61 -22.06
C ASN A 221 19.32 20.64 -22.54
N TYR A 222 20.27 20.23 -21.69
CA TYR A 222 21.69 20.14 -22.05
C TYR A 222 21.95 19.09 -23.15
N VAL A 223 21.31 17.92 -23.08
CA VAL A 223 21.43 16.85 -24.09
C VAL A 223 20.72 17.20 -25.39
N GLU A 224 19.55 17.86 -25.33
CA GLU A 224 18.81 18.34 -26.49
C GLU A 224 19.46 19.58 -27.14
N ARG A 225 20.30 20.33 -26.40
CA ARG A 225 21.11 21.37 -27.02
C ARG A 225 22.06 20.73 -28.03
N PRO A 226 22.21 21.28 -29.26
CA PRO A 226 23.02 20.69 -30.33
C PRO A 226 24.54 20.77 -30.09
N GLN A 227 25.08 20.29 -28.97
CA GLN A 227 26.53 20.21 -28.76
C GLN A 227 27.18 19.23 -29.76
N VAL A 228 26.43 18.24 -30.24
CA VAL A 228 26.92 17.25 -31.24
C VAL A 228 26.87 17.80 -32.67
N TRP A 229 26.00 18.77 -32.97
CA TRP A 229 25.96 19.38 -34.31
C TRP A 229 27.18 20.27 -34.56
N TYR A 230 27.74 20.93 -33.56
CA TYR A 230 28.94 21.77 -33.74
C TYR A 230 30.22 20.93 -33.99
N TYR A 231 30.33 19.74 -33.40
CA TYR A 231 31.45 18.83 -33.68
C TYR A 231 31.26 18.07 -35.01
N CYS A 232 30.04 17.66 -35.37
CA CYS A 232 29.78 17.06 -36.70
C CYS A 232 29.84 18.08 -37.86
N CYS A 233 29.42 19.34 -37.66
CA CYS A 233 29.55 20.41 -38.67
C CYS A 233 30.96 20.95 -38.84
N SER A 234 31.81 20.92 -37.80
CA SER A 234 33.21 21.35 -37.92
C SER A 234 34.06 20.28 -38.63
N LEU A 235 33.88 18.99 -38.32
CA LEU A 235 34.59 17.90 -39.00
C LEU A 235 34.19 17.75 -40.47
N SER A 236 32.91 17.97 -40.81
CA SER A 236 32.45 17.98 -42.21
C SER A 236 32.92 19.22 -42.99
N ARG A 237 32.96 20.41 -42.38
CA ARG A 237 33.58 21.61 -42.99
C ARG A 237 35.09 21.50 -43.19
N ILE A 238 35.82 20.85 -42.29
CA ILE A 238 37.27 20.62 -42.42
C ILE A 238 37.57 19.63 -43.57
N LYS A 239 36.77 18.56 -43.72
CA LYS A 239 36.89 17.62 -44.85
C LYS A 239 36.57 18.27 -46.20
N LEU A 240 35.52 19.10 -46.28
CA LEU A 240 35.15 19.82 -47.51
C LEU A 240 36.16 20.92 -47.90
N ARG A 241 36.76 21.62 -46.92
CA ARG A 241 37.81 22.62 -47.22
C ARG A 241 39.11 21.97 -47.70
N ARG A 242 39.51 20.80 -47.16
CA ARG A 242 40.68 20.06 -47.66
C ARG A 242 40.50 19.53 -49.08
N THR A 243 39.32 19.02 -49.44
CA THR A 243 39.07 18.53 -50.81
C THR A 243 38.92 19.65 -51.83
N MET A 244 38.38 20.81 -51.45
CA MET A 244 38.38 21.99 -52.34
C MET A 244 39.79 22.53 -52.59
N LEU A 245 40.62 22.73 -51.55
CA LEU A 245 42.00 23.24 -51.71
C LEU A 245 42.88 22.32 -52.58
N ILE A 246 42.72 20.99 -52.49
CA ILE A 246 43.44 20.04 -53.34
C ILE A 246 42.96 20.11 -54.80
N LYS A 247 41.66 20.32 -55.05
CA LYS A 247 41.15 20.50 -56.41
C LYS A 247 41.60 21.83 -57.03
N THR A 248 41.65 22.92 -56.26
CA THR A 248 42.08 24.24 -56.77
C THR A 248 43.58 24.29 -57.07
N GLN A 249 44.41 23.57 -56.30
CA GLN A 249 45.84 23.42 -56.61
C GLN A 249 46.07 22.58 -57.88
N ARG A 250 45.35 21.46 -58.06
CA ARG A 250 45.47 20.63 -59.29
C ARG A 250 45.01 21.35 -60.56
N SER A 251 43.97 22.19 -60.49
CA SER A 251 43.51 22.97 -61.66
C SER A 251 44.46 24.10 -62.05
N ARG A 252 45.22 24.69 -61.10
CA ARG A 252 46.22 25.72 -61.41
C ARG A 252 47.49 25.17 -62.05
N VAL A 253 47.91 23.96 -61.70
CA VAL A 253 49.05 23.29 -62.34
C VAL A 253 48.73 22.87 -63.79
N LEU A 254 47.48 22.45 -64.05
CA LEU A 254 47.04 22.08 -65.40
C LEU A 254 46.90 23.28 -66.36
N TYR A 255 46.54 24.47 -65.86
CA TYR A 255 46.43 25.67 -66.69
C TYR A 255 47.79 26.26 -67.09
N LEU A 256 48.85 26.07 -66.29
CA LEU A 256 50.20 26.54 -66.60
C LEU A 256 50.94 25.65 -67.61
N HIS A 257 50.46 24.43 -67.89
CA HIS A 257 51.01 23.54 -68.93
C HIS A 257 50.30 23.63 -70.28
N LEU A 258 49.23 24.42 -70.41
CA LEU A 258 48.48 24.60 -71.67
C LEU A 258 48.66 25.99 -72.31
N ILE A 259 49.49 26.86 -71.72
CA ILE A 259 49.82 28.20 -72.24
C ILE A 259 51.36 28.37 -72.33
N GLY A 260 52.08 27.27 -72.59
CA GLY A 260 53.53 27.26 -72.84
C GLY A 260 53.83 26.62 -74.18
#